data_AF-A0A9E6DUJ5-F1
#
_entry.id   AF-A0A9E6DUJ5-F1
#
_cell.length_a   1.000
_cell.length_b   1.000
_cell.length_c   1.000
_cell.angle_alpha   90.00
_cell.angle_beta   90.00
_cell.angle_gamma   90.00
#
_symmetry.space_group_name_H-M   'P 1'
#
loop_
_entity.id
_entity.type
_entity.pdbx_description
1 polymer ?
#
loop_
_entity_poly.entity_id
_entity_poly.type
_entity_poly.pdbx_seq_one_letter_code
_entity_poly.pdbx_strand_id
1 'polypeptide(L)'
;SGFRYWIGTKNSNRYVDIDKGFKTDGVTLPRFTGFMRPVAPRWAYIKAVLVHDKLCKCQKVELDCFETGSDADFVNISQKEIDAEFYTALKALGMPKYKAWVFYKAVSAYQFSKALKQKLNKF
;
A
#
# COMPACT_ATOMS: atom_id res chain seq x y z
N SER A 1 7.92 8.41 -15.11
CA SER A 1 7.82 7.05 -15.69
C SER A 1 6.97 6.21 -14.75
N GLY A 2 6.19 5.24 -15.24
CA GLY A 2 5.58 4.22 -14.37
C GLY A 2 6.66 3.34 -13.73
N PHE A 3 6.29 2.50 -12.76
CA PHE A 3 7.21 1.53 -12.17
C PHE A 3 6.49 0.27 -11.68
N ARG A 4 7.20 -0.86 -11.71
CA ARG A 4 6.78 -2.14 -11.16
C ARG A 4 7.23 -2.28 -9.70
N TYR A 5 6.33 -2.70 -8.83
CA TYR A 5 6.64 -3.07 -7.45
C TYR A 5 6.40 -4.56 -7.22
N TRP A 6 7.42 -5.26 -6.73
CA TRP A 6 7.35 -6.68 -6.39
C TRP A 6 6.93 -6.85 -4.94
N ILE A 7 5.93 -7.69 -4.70
CA ILE A 7 5.29 -7.88 -3.39
C ILE A 7 6.01 -9.00 -2.64
N GLY A 8 6.42 -8.78 -1.40
CA GLY A 8 7.18 -9.75 -0.62
C GLY A 8 8.67 -9.76 -0.98
N THR A 9 9.19 -10.90 -1.41
CA THR A 9 10.61 -11.05 -1.81
C THR A 9 10.80 -10.75 -3.30
N LYS A 10 12.01 -10.29 -3.66
CA LYS A 10 12.47 -10.29 -5.04
C LYS A 10 12.42 -11.76 -5.52
N ASN A 11 11.51 -12.10 -6.45
CA ASN A 11 11.14 -13.45 -6.93
C ASN A 11 9.88 -14.09 -6.30
N SER A 12 8.99 -13.32 -5.70
CA SER A 12 7.68 -13.83 -5.25
C SER A 12 6.70 -14.15 -6.40
N ASN A 13 7.08 -13.87 -7.65
CA ASN A 13 6.23 -13.87 -8.84
C ASN A 13 4.96 -13.02 -8.68
N ARG A 14 4.91 -12.09 -7.74
CA ARG A 14 3.76 -11.21 -7.47
C ARG A 14 4.19 -9.77 -7.63
N TYR A 15 3.51 -9.02 -8.47
CA TYR A 15 3.81 -7.61 -8.67
C TYR A 15 2.56 -6.74 -8.83
N VAL A 16 2.77 -5.43 -8.75
CA VAL A 16 1.79 -4.43 -9.12
C VAL A 16 2.48 -3.35 -9.95
N ASP A 17 1.87 -3.00 -11.08
CA ASP A 17 2.35 -1.92 -11.93
C ASP A 17 1.66 -0.60 -11.58
N ILE A 18 2.49 0.42 -11.38
CA ILE A 18 2.06 1.80 -11.10
C ILE A 18 2.19 2.61 -12.38
N ASP A 19 1.02 2.94 -12.95
CA ASP A 19 0.92 3.70 -14.19
C ASP A 19 1.49 5.11 -14.06
N LYS A 20 2.05 5.62 -15.17
CA LYS A 20 2.48 7.02 -15.24
C LYS A 20 1.26 7.93 -15.06
N GLY A 21 1.28 8.79 -14.05
CA GLY A 21 0.19 9.72 -13.77
C GLY A 21 -0.90 9.17 -12.85
N PHE A 22 -0.69 7.99 -12.24
CA PHE A 22 -1.56 7.48 -11.18
C PHE A 22 -1.70 8.53 -10.07
N LYS A 23 -2.94 8.98 -9.84
CA LYS A 23 -3.25 9.96 -8.80
C LYS A 23 -3.39 9.26 -7.45
N THR A 24 -2.54 9.65 -6.53
CA THR A 24 -2.62 9.30 -5.11
C THR A 24 -3.35 10.41 -4.37
N ASP A 25 -4.17 10.03 -3.39
CA ASP A 25 -4.77 10.99 -2.45
C ASP A 25 -3.78 11.31 -1.30
N GLY A 26 -2.54 10.83 -1.42
CA GLY A 26 -1.49 10.89 -0.41
C GLY A 26 -1.70 9.82 0.67
N VAL A 27 -0.91 9.91 1.75
CA VAL A 27 -1.24 9.12 2.94
C VAL A 27 -2.50 9.72 3.55
N THR A 28 -3.63 9.02 3.40
CA THR A 28 -4.86 9.35 4.12
C THR A 28 -4.65 9.04 5.60
N LEU A 29 -4.07 10.00 6.30
CA LEU A 29 -3.85 9.98 7.73
C LEU A 29 -5.14 10.41 8.44
N PRO A 30 -5.60 9.68 9.49
CA PRO A 30 -6.72 10.12 10.31
C PRO A 30 -6.50 11.54 10.86
N ARG A 31 -7.56 12.35 10.98
CA ARG A 31 -7.45 13.78 11.38
C ARG A 31 -6.75 13.98 12.73
N PHE A 32 -6.86 13.03 13.67
CA PHE A 32 -6.17 13.04 14.96
C PHE A 32 -4.64 12.83 14.86
N THR A 33 -4.16 12.31 13.73
CA THR A 33 -2.73 12.21 13.43
C THR A 33 -2.18 13.46 12.73
N GLY A 34 -2.91 14.59 12.79
CA GLY A 34 -2.51 15.87 12.19
C GLY A 34 -1.15 16.39 12.66
N PHE A 35 -0.73 16.06 13.89
CA PHE A 35 0.61 16.38 14.40
C PHE A 35 1.73 15.70 13.59
N MET A 36 1.42 14.65 12.82
CA MET A 36 2.36 13.90 12.02
C MET A 36 2.55 14.47 10.61
N ARG A 37 1.77 15.48 10.19
CA ARG A 37 1.94 16.15 8.90
C ARG A 37 3.36 16.69 8.63
N PRO A 38 4.10 17.25 9.60
CA PRO A 38 5.50 17.66 9.41
C PRO A 38 6.45 16.47 9.20
N VAL A 39 6.04 15.28 9.65
CA VAL A 39 6.77 14.02 9.58
C VAL A 39 6.22 13.10 8.48
N ALA A 40 5.20 13.57 7.75
CA ALA A 40 4.57 12.87 6.66
C ALA A 40 5.64 12.39 5.69
N PRO A 41 5.40 11.29 4.95
CA PRO A 41 6.42 10.77 4.07
C PRO A 41 6.75 11.87 3.06
N ARG A 42 7.93 12.47 3.21
CA ARG A 42 8.50 13.43 2.26
C ARG A 42 8.43 12.80 0.86
N TRP A 43 8.56 13.61 -0.19
CA TRP A 43 8.61 13.15 -1.59
C TRP A 43 9.48 11.90 -1.82
N ALA A 44 10.52 11.71 -1.00
CA ALA A 44 11.35 10.49 -0.95
C ALA A 44 10.57 9.17 -0.80
N TYR A 45 9.39 9.18 -0.18
CA TYR A 45 8.59 7.99 0.12
C TYR A 45 7.31 7.88 -0.72
N ILE A 46 7.11 8.79 -1.69
CA ILE A 46 5.88 8.85 -2.49
C ILE A 46 5.61 7.53 -3.24
N LYS A 47 6.67 6.80 -3.62
CA LYS A 47 6.54 5.49 -4.28
C LYS A 47 5.82 4.47 -3.40
N ALA A 48 6.11 4.43 -2.10
CA ALA A 48 5.43 3.52 -1.17
C ALA A 48 3.94 3.87 -1.04
N VAL A 49 3.62 5.17 -1.03
CA VAL A 49 2.23 5.65 -0.97
C VAL A 49 1.46 5.28 -2.23
N LEU A 50 2.07 5.47 -3.41
CA LEU A 50 1.47 5.10 -4.69
C LEU A 50 1.15 3.60 -4.77
N VAL A 51 2.06 2.75 -4.29
CA VAL A 51 1.85 1.30 -4.21
C VAL A 51 0.69 0.98 -3.27
N HIS A 52 0.67 1.54 -2.06
CA HIS A 52 -0.41 1.33 -1.09
C HIS A 52 -1.77 1.75 -1.64
N ASP A 53 -1.87 2.93 -2.26
CA ASP A 53 -3.10 3.44 -2.84
C ASP A 53 -3.60 2.57 -4.01
N LYS A 54 -2.70 2.14 -4.91
CA LYS A 54 -3.05 1.25 -6.02
C LYS A 54 -3.56 -0.09 -5.49
N LEU A 55 -2.85 -0.70 -4.54
CA LEU A 55 -3.27 -1.96 -3.93
C LEU A 55 -4.59 -1.84 -3.18
N CYS A 56 -4.82 -0.74 -2.45
CA CYS A 56 -6.11 -0.49 -1.77
C CYS A 56 -7.26 -0.31 -2.76
N LYS A 57 -7.02 0.28 -3.93
CA LYS A 57 -8.04 0.47 -4.98
C LYS A 57 -8.35 -0.82 -5.73
N CYS A 58 -7.33 -1.61 -6.05
CA CYS A 58 -7.47 -2.80 -6.90
C CYS A 58 -7.69 -4.09 -6.11
N GLN A 59 -7.16 -4.19 -4.89
CA GLN A 59 -7.12 -5.39 -4.02
C GLN A 59 -6.68 -6.68 -4.74
N LYS A 60 -5.89 -6.51 -5.80
CA LYS A 60 -5.39 -7.57 -6.67
C LYS A 60 -3.93 -7.29 -7.00
N VAL A 61 -3.20 -8.36 -7.26
CA VAL A 61 -1.79 -8.32 -7.65
C VAL A 61 -1.62 -9.27 -8.82
N GLU A 62 -0.75 -8.91 -9.75
CA GLU A 62 -0.46 -9.68 -10.95
C GLU A 62 0.56 -10.78 -10.63
N LEU A 63 0.37 -11.94 -11.24
CA LEU A 63 1.33 -13.03 -11.22
C LEU A 63 2.25 -12.95 -12.45
N ASP A 64 3.55 -13.03 -12.21
CA ASP A 64 4.53 -13.17 -13.28
C ASP A 64 4.46 -14.60 -13.81
N CYS A 65 3.80 -14.78 -14.94
CA CYS A 65 3.46 -16.06 -15.55
C CYS A 65 4.58 -16.63 -16.45
N PHE A 66 5.83 -16.16 -16.28
CA PHE A 66 6.97 -16.56 -17.11
C PHE A 66 7.24 -18.08 -17.12
N GLU A 67 6.72 -18.85 -16.16
CA GLU A 67 6.85 -20.31 -16.11
C GLU A 67 5.68 -21.11 -16.71
N THR A 68 4.53 -20.50 -17.05
CA THR A 68 3.31 -21.27 -17.37
C THR A 68 2.64 -20.94 -18.70
N GLY A 69 3.10 -19.89 -19.41
CA GLY A 69 2.63 -19.62 -20.78
C GLY A 69 1.15 -19.19 -20.89
N SER A 70 0.52 -18.76 -19.78
CA SER A 70 -0.83 -18.20 -19.77
C SER A 70 -0.81 -16.68 -19.61
N ASP A 71 -1.93 -16.04 -19.93
CA ASP A 71 -2.18 -14.62 -19.66
C ASP A 71 -1.94 -14.26 -18.18
N ALA A 72 -1.69 -12.98 -17.90
CA ALA A 72 -1.46 -12.45 -16.56
C ALA A 72 -2.62 -12.83 -15.63
N ASP A 73 -2.32 -13.69 -14.65
CA ASP A 73 -3.27 -14.11 -13.63
C ASP A 73 -3.25 -13.13 -12.45
N PHE A 74 -4.38 -12.99 -11.76
CA PHE A 74 -4.55 -12.05 -10.66
C PHE A 74 -4.91 -12.78 -9.37
N VAL A 75 -4.15 -12.52 -8.30
CA VAL A 75 -4.50 -13.01 -6.96
C VAL A 75 -4.99 -11.88 -6.07
N ASN A 76 -6.05 -12.16 -5.31
CA ASN A 76 -6.55 -11.22 -4.32
C ASN A 76 -5.52 -11.03 -3.21
N ILE A 77 -5.36 -9.79 -2.74
CA ILE A 77 -4.49 -9.45 -1.63
C ILE A 77 -5.34 -8.87 -0.50
N SER A 78 -5.11 -9.37 0.72
CA SER A 78 -5.83 -8.91 1.89
C SER A 78 -5.35 -7.52 2.32
N GLN A 79 -6.22 -6.73 2.95
CA GLN A 79 -5.84 -5.41 3.47
C GLN A 79 -4.65 -5.47 4.45
N LYS A 80 -4.56 -6.54 5.24
CA LYS A 80 -3.46 -6.77 6.17
C LYS A 80 -2.13 -6.95 5.42
N GLU A 81 -2.14 -7.66 4.31
CA GLU A 81 -0.96 -7.80 3.45
C GLU A 81 -0.61 -6.48 2.77
N ILE A 82 -1.60 -5.72 2.30
CA ILE A 82 -1.37 -4.38 1.71
C ILE A 82 -0.67 -3.45 2.71
N ASP A 83 -1.16 -3.42 3.96
CA ASP A 83 -0.55 -2.58 5.00
C ASP A 83 0.86 -3.08 5.37
N ALA A 84 1.09 -4.39 5.39
CA ALA A 84 2.41 -4.98 5.64
C ALA A 84 3.40 -4.64 4.52
N GLU A 85 2.98 -4.69 3.26
CA GLU A 85 3.77 -4.27 2.10
C GLU A 85 4.10 -2.79 2.15
N PHE A 86 3.16 -1.94 2.58
CA PHE A 86 3.43 -0.53 2.79
C PHE A 86 4.53 -0.29 3.82
N TYR A 87 4.51 -1.00 4.95
CA TYR A 87 5.57 -0.94 5.95
C TYR A 87 6.93 -1.39 5.39
N THR A 88 6.95 -2.47 4.60
CA THR A 88 8.16 -2.96 3.93
C THR A 88 8.70 -1.96 2.92
N ALA A 89 7.85 -1.38 2.08
CA ALA A 89 8.20 -0.35 1.10
C ALA A 89 8.77 0.91 1.76
N LEU A 90 8.16 1.39 2.85
CA LEU A 90 8.68 2.53 3.61
C LEU A 90 10.09 2.28 4.14
N LYS A 91 10.34 1.09 4.70
CA LYS A 91 11.67 0.71 5.18
C LYS A 91 12.68 0.58 4.04
N ALA A 92 12.29 0.00 2.91
CA ALA A 92 13.16 -0.13 1.74
C ALA A 92 13.60 1.23 1.19
N LEU A 93 12.76 2.26 1.32
CA LEU A 93 13.06 3.65 0.99
C LEU A 93 13.87 4.38 2.09
N GLY A 94 14.35 3.67 3.12
CA GLY A 94 15.21 4.23 4.16
C GLY A 94 14.47 4.88 5.34
N MET A 95 13.16 4.68 5.46
CA MET A 95 12.42 5.22 6.60
C MET A 95 12.85 4.53 7.91
N PRO A 96 13.17 5.28 8.99
CA PRO A 96 13.45 4.69 10.29
C PRO A 96 12.30 3.81 10.78
N LYS A 97 12.62 2.64 11.37
CA LYS A 97 11.63 1.62 11.77
C LYS A 97 10.48 2.19 12.62
N TYR A 98 10.79 3.05 13.60
CA TYR A 98 9.77 3.64 14.46
C TYR A 98 8.79 4.54 13.69
N LYS A 99 9.26 5.32 12.71
CA LYS A 99 8.39 6.14 11.85
C LYS A 99 7.52 5.26 10.95
N ALA A 100 8.13 4.27 10.30
CA ALA A 100 7.40 3.34 9.44
C ALA A 100 6.31 2.60 10.23
N TRP A 101 6.59 2.21 11.47
CA TRP A 101 5.63 1.53 12.34
C TRP A 101 4.43 2.42 12.69
N VAL A 102 4.69 3.71 12.94
CA VAL A 102 3.62 4.69 13.19
C VAL A 102 2.71 4.85 11.96
N PHE A 103 3.28 4.95 10.75
CA PHE A 103 2.49 4.99 9.51
C PHE A 103 1.66 3.73 9.30
N TYR A 104 2.28 2.56 9.50
CA TYR A 104 1.60 1.27 9.44
C TYR A 104 0.39 1.21 10.39
N LYS A 105 0.58 1.62 11.65
CA LYS A 105 -0.52 1.66 12.64
C LYS A 105 -1.61 2.65 12.25
N ALA A 106 -1.25 3.81 11.70
CA ALA A 106 -2.23 4.81 11.26
C ALA A 106 -3.11 4.30 10.12
N VAL A 107 -2.54 3.65 9.09
CA VAL A 107 -3.33 3.10 7.98
C VAL A 107 -4.19 1.92 8.42
N SER A 108 -3.66 1.02 9.25
CA SER A 108 -4.47 -0.10 9.76
C SER A 108 -5.61 0.36 10.67
N ALA A 109 -5.42 1.42 11.46
CA ALA A 109 -6.49 2.01 12.28
C ALA A 109 -7.59 2.65 11.42
N TYR A 110 -7.22 3.35 10.34
CA TYR A 110 -8.20 3.93 9.40
C TYR A 110 -9.11 2.85 8.79
N GLN A 111 -8.54 1.70 8.41
CA GLN A 111 -9.31 0.59 7.86
C GLN A 111 -10.26 -0.02 8.89
N PHE A 112 -9.83 -0.14 10.14
CA PHE A 112 -10.71 -0.55 11.23
C PHE A 112 -11.89 0.42 11.39
N SER A 113 -11.64 1.73 11.37
CA SER A 113 -12.70 2.75 11.41
C SER A 113 -13.64 2.68 10.21
N LYS A 114 -13.13 2.41 8.99
CA LYS A 114 -13.95 2.24 7.79
C LYS A 114 -14.85 1.00 7.88
N ALA A 115 -14.29 -0.12 8.34
CA ALA A 115 -15.05 -1.35 8.56
C ALA A 115 -16.13 -1.18 9.64
N LEU A 116 -15.83 -0.46 10.73
CA LEU A 116 -16.80 -0.14 11.77
C LEU A 116 -17.93 0.74 11.23
N LYS A 117 -17.61 1.78 10.45
CA LYS A 117 -18.60 2.67 9.83
C LYS A 117 -19.52 1.93 8.86
N GLN A 118 -18.99 0.99 8.07
CA GLN A 118 -19.81 0.15 7.19
C GLN A 118 -20.72 -0.81 7.96
N LYS A 119 -20.27 -1.33 9.10
CA LYS A 119 -21.12 -2.16 9.97
C LYS A 119 -22.23 -1.35 10.62
N LEU A 120 -21.95 -0.13 11.08
CA LEU A 120 -22.93 0.75 11.72
C LEU A 120 -23.99 1.28 10.73
N ASN A 121 -23.63 1.56 9.48
CA ASN A 121 -24.58 1.99 8.44
C ASN A 121 -25.49 0.87 7.89
N LYS A 122 -25.32 -0.37 8.36
CA LYS A 122 -26.17 -1.51 7.98
C LYS A 122 -27.29 -1.78 9.00
N PHE A 123 -27.40 -0.95 10.04
CA PHE A 123 -28.49 -0.90 11.00
C PHE A 123 -29.21 0.45 10.88
#